data_AF-A0A1P8AZA6-F1
#
_entry.id   AF-A0A1P8AZA6-F1
#
_cell.length_a   1.000
_cell.length_b   1.000
_cell.length_c   1.000
_cell.angle_alpha   90.00
_cell.angle_beta   90.00
_cell.angle_gamma   90.00
#
_symmetry.space_group_name_H-M   'P 1'
#
loop_
_entity.id
_entity.type
_entity.pdbx_description
1 polymer ?
#
loop_
_entity_poly.entity_id
_entity_poly.type
_entity_poly.pdbx_seq_one_letter_code
_entity_poly.pdbx_strand_id
1 'polypeptide(L)'
;MLRFWLSQGYYSFSQKLKHVVRLPFAIAAYGTAAMLLVIVWRPQIHILSISSLQRIIMLVEAVGAGFFMGLYIGYVHQYNSVNSRPDVLKSLYSPLQPSSSMEGLRYYEGRLSDQQTALLQYQRENLHFLSEEILCLQEKLSKYEQSDDGSTPQVDLAHLLAARDQELRTLSAEMNQLQSELRLARSLIAERDAEVQRVNSTNNQYIEENERLRAILSEWSMRAANLERALEVERMSNSELQKEVASTRRKQMLETTTSEQP
;
A
#
# COMPACT_ATOMS: atom_id res chain seq x y z
N MET A 1 -19.42 18.76 25.47
CA MET A 1 -19.45 17.29 25.61
C MET A 1 -18.81 16.54 24.43
N LEU A 2 -19.03 16.93 23.17
CA LEU A 2 -18.38 16.27 22.01
C LEU A 2 -16.86 16.36 21.99
N ARG A 3 -16.25 17.49 22.43
CA ARG A 3 -14.79 17.62 22.58
C ARG A 3 -14.19 16.63 23.58
N PHE A 4 -14.95 16.24 24.62
CA PHE A 4 -14.53 15.25 25.61
C PHE A 4 -14.60 13.83 25.03
N TRP A 5 -15.61 13.53 24.20
CA TRP A 5 -15.74 12.25 23.50
C TRP A 5 -14.74 12.08 22.35
N LEU A 6 -14.45 13.14 21.58
CA LEU A 6 -13.42 13.08 20.54
C LEU A 6 -12.03 12.94 21.15
N SER A 7 -11.75 13.67 22.24
CA SER A 7 -10.48 13.54 22.97
C SER A 7 -10.36 12.20 23.69
N GLN A 8 -11.44 11.67 24.31
CA GLN A 8 -11.43 10.32 24.87
C GLN A 8 -11.27 9.24 23.80
N GLY A 9 -11.91 9.40 22.64
CA GLY A 9 -11.75 8.50 21.49
C GLY A 9 -10.31 8.49 20.99
N TYR A 10 -9.70 9.67 20.83
CA TYR A 10 -8.32 9.82 20.41
C TYR A 10 -7.31 9.35 21.48
N TYR A 11 -7.60 9.59 22.76
CA TYR A 11 -6.75 9.19 23.88
C TYR A 11 -6.80 7.67 24.14
N SER A 12 -7.98 7.05 24.02
CA SER A 12 -8.13 5.59 24.08
C SER A 12 -7.51 4.88 22.87
N PHE A 13 -7.56 5.50 21.69
CA PHE A 13 -6.86 5.05 20.49
C PHE A 13 -5.33 5.15 20.65
N SER A 14 -4.82 6.27 21.17
CA SER A 14 -3.39 6.45 21.48
C SER A 14 -2.90 5.47 22.53
N GLN A 15 -3.68 5.20 23.59
CA GLN A 15 -3.34 4.18 24.58
C GLN A 15 -3.34 2.75 24.02
N LYS A 16 -4.29 2.40 23.14
CA LYS A 16 -4.34 1.10 22.47
C LYS A 16 -3.21 0.94 21.45
N LEU A 17 -2.87 1.99 20.71
CA LEU A 17 -1.75 2.01 19.77
C LEU A 17 -0.40 1.87 20.50
N LYS A 18 -0.25 2.53 21.66
CA LYS A 18 0.94 2.40 22.52
C LYS A 18 1.12 0.98 23.08
N HIS A 19 0.03 0.25 23.32
CA HIS A 19 0.10 -1.17 23.69
C HIS A 19 0.46 -2.05 22.50
N VAL A 20 -0.11 -1.80 21.33
CA VAL A 20 0.18 -2.56 20.10
C VAL A 20 1.63 -2.38 19.65
N VAL A 21 2.21 -1.18 19.78
CA VAL A 21 3.63 -0.92 19.49
C VAL A 21 4.57 -1.57 20.51
N ARG A 22 4.12 -1.80 21.75
CA ARG A 22 4.91 -2.49 22.79
C ARG A 22 4.82 -4.01 22.74
N LEU A 23 3.82 -4.58 22.08
CA LEU A 23 3.70 -6.03 21.93
C LEU A 23 4.93 -6.70 21.28
N PRO A 24 5.49 -6.23 20.15
CA PRO A 24 6.67 -6.87 19.57
C PRO A 24 7.88 -6.82 20.50
N PHE A 25 8.05 -5.73 21.27
CA PHE A 25 9.11 -5.61 22.26
C PHE A 25 8.91 -6.58 23.45
N ALA A 26 7.68 -6.72 23.94
CA ALA A 26 7.35 -7.65 25.01
C ALA A 26 7.52 -9.11 24.55
N ILE A 27 7.11 -9.44 23.33
CA ILE A 27 7.25 -10.79 22.75
C ILE A 27 8.71 -11.13 22.52
N ALA A 28 9.53 -10.19 22.04
CA ALA A 28 10.98 -10.38 21.95
C ALA A 28 11.63 -10.58 23.34
N ALA A 29 11.17 -9.84 24.36
CA ALA A 29 11.64 -10.00 25.74
C ALA A 29 11.22 -11.36 26.35
N TYR A 30 9.98 -11.81 26.11
CA TYR A 30 9.51 -13.13 26.55
C TYR A 30 10.19 -14.27 25.79
N GLY A 31 10.46 -14.10 24.49
CA GLY A 31 11.21 -15.05 23.66
C GLY A 31 12.65 -15.19 24.11
N THR A 32 13.32 -14.08 24.42
CA THR A 32 14.69 -14.07 24.96
C THR A 32 14.76 -14.61 26.39
N ALA A 33 13.78 -14.31 27.24
CA ALA A 33 13.68 -14.90 28.58
C ALA A 33 13.43 -16.42 28.53
N ALA A 34 12.60 -16.89 27.61
CA ALA A 34 12.40 -18.32 27.35
C ALA A 34 13.69 -18.99 26.83
N MET A 35 14.46 -18.30 25.98
CA MET A 35 15.77 -18.77 25.50
C MET A 35 16.76 -18.96 26.65
N LEU A 36 16.82 -18.00 27.59
CA LEU A 36 17.64 -18.10 28.80
C LEU A 36 17.16 -19.21 29.73
N LEU A 37 15.85 -19.40 29.88
CA LEU A 37 15.27 -20.46 30.71
C LEU A 37 15.57 -21.85 30.15
N VAL A 38 15.55 -22.01 28.82
CA VAL A 38 15.98 -23.25 28.13
C VAL A 38 17.49 -23.50 28.28
N ILE A 39 18.31 -22.45 28.28
CA ILE A 39 19.76 -22.56 28.55
C ILE A 39 20.02 -22.94 30.02
N VAL A 40 19.25 -22.42 30.97
CA VAL A 40 19.35 -22.77 32.40
C VAL A 40 18.86 -24.20 32.66
N TRP A 41 17.87 -24.68 31.89
CA TRP A 41 17.32 -26.05 32.00
C TRP A 41 18.10 -27.12 31.20
N ARG A 42 19.29 -26.77 30.69
CA ARG A 42 20.26 -27.65 30.01
C ARG A 42 20.54 -29.03 30.64
N PRO A 43 20.40 -29.30 31.96
CA PRO A 43 20.77 -30.60 32.50
C PRO A 43 19.77 -31.73 32.21
N GLN A 44 18.50 -31.42 31.85
CA GLN A 44 17.42 -32.42 31.90
C GLN A 44 16.90 -32.94 30.56
N ILE A 45 17.33 -32.39 29.41
CA ILE A 45 16.72 -32.71 28.10
C ILE A 45 17.78 -33.23 27.12
N HIS A 46 18.27 -34.45 27.36
CA HIS A 46 19.32 -35.10 26.56
C HIS A 46 18.81 -35.72 25.22
N ILE A 47 17.56 -35.44 24.82
CA ILE A 47 16.85 -36.17 23.75
C ILE A 47 16.82 -35.40 22.41
N LEU A 48 17.04 -34.09 22.41
CA LEU A 48 16.91 -33.25 21.20
C LEU A 48 18.22 -32.56 20.84
N SER A 49 18.66 -32.75 19.59
CA SER A 49 19.87 -32.12 19.09
C SER A 49 19.77 -30.58 19.19
N ILE A 50 20.84 -29.95 19.67
CA ILE A 50 20.92 -28.49 19.90
C ILE A 50 20.54 -27.71 18.63
N SER A 51 20.91 -28.24 17.46
CA SER A 51 20.59 -27.64 16.15
C SER A 51 19.10 -27.73 15.81
N SER A 52 18.38 -28.79 16.21
CA SER A 52 16.94 -28.92 15.97
C SER A 52 16.14 -27.95 16.83
N LEU A 53 16.53 -27.79 18.10
CA LEU A 53 15.89 -26.83 19.01
C LEU A 53 16.05 -25.39 18.50
N GLN A 54 17.23 -25.00 18.04
CA GLN A 54 17.46 -23.66 17.50
C GLN A 54 16.60 -23.38 16.25
N ARG A 55 16.42 -24.37 15.37
CA ARG A 55 15.57 -24.23 14.17
C ARG A 55 14.09 -24.12 14.52
N ILE A 56 13.62 -24.89 15.50
CA ILE A 56 12.22 -24.81 15.97
C ILE A 56 11.94 -23.43 16.57
N ILE A 57 12.88 -22.90 17.37
CA ILE A 57 12.74 -21.57 17.97
C ILE A 57 12.68 -20.48 16.89
N MET A 58 13.59 -20.52 15.91
CA MET A 58 13.60 -19.55 14.81
C MET A 58 12.32 -19.61 13.95
N LEU A 59 11.80 -20.82 13.71
CA LEU A 59 10.53 -21.01 13.00
C LEU A 59 9.33 -20.46 13.78
N VAL A 60 9.27 -20.72 15.09
CA VAL A 60 8.20 -20.18 15.96
C VAL A 60 8.28 -18.66 16.03
N GLU A 61 9.48 -18.08 16.10
CA GLU A 61 9.69 -16.64 16.10
C GLU A 61 9.28 -15.99 14.77
N ALA A 62 9.63 -16.60 13.64
CA ALA A 62 9.24 -16.12 12.30
C ALA A 62 7.72 -16.19 12.09
N VAL A 63 7.07 -17.28 12.53
CA VAL A 63 5.61 -17.43 12.46
C VAL A 63 4.92 -16.43 13.38
N GLY A 64 5.46 -16.19 14.58
CA GLY A 64 4.98 -15.17 15.50
C GLY A 64 5.06 -13.77 14.88
N ALA A 65 6.23 -13.37 14.38
CA ALA A 65 6.43 -12.06 13.76
C ALA A 65 5.49 -11.85 12.55
N GLY A 66 5.35 -12.86 11.70
CA GLY A 66 4.41 -12.82 10.56
C GLY A 66 2.95 -12.68 11.00
N PHE A 67 2.53 -13.41 12.03
CA PHE A 67 1.18 -13.33 12.59
C PHE A 67 0.89 -11.93 13.18
N PHE A 68 1.83 -11.34 13.92
CA PHE A 68 1.66 -10.00 14.47
C PHE A 68 1.66 -8.90 13.41
N MET A 69 2.50 -9.01 12.38
CA MET A 69 2.48 -8.09 11.24
C MET A 69 1.18 -8.21 10.44
N GLY A 70 0.68 -9.43 10.24
CA GLY A 70 -0.61 -9.69 9.60
C GLY A 70 -1.80 -9.11 10.38
N LEU A 71 -1.82 -9.31 11.70
CA LEU A 71 -2.82 -8.68 12.58
C LEU A 71 -2.70 -7.16 12.56
N TYR A 72 -1.48 -6.60 12.58
CA TYR A 72 -1.26 -5.16 12.50
C TYR A 72 -1.79 -4.56 11.20
N ILE A 73 -1.44 -5.17 10.06
CA ILE A 73 -1.93 -4.77 8.74
C ILE A 73 -3.45 -4.93 8.66
N GLY A 74 -4.00 -6.03 9.20
CA GLY A 74 -5.45 -6.28 9.25
C GLY A 74 -6.19 -5.25 10.10
N TYR A 75 -5.66 -4.88 11.27
CA TYR A 75 -6.23 -3.84 12.13
C TYR A 75 -6.16 -2.46 11.47
N VAL A 76 -5.04 -2.12 10.82
CA VAL A 76 -4.89 -0.88 10.07
C VAL A 76 -5.84 -0.84 8.88
N HIS A 77 -5.99 -1.95 8.15
CA HIS A 77 -6.87 -2.05 7.01
C HIS A 77 -8.36 -2.02 7.41
N GLN A 78 -8.73 -2.72 8.48
CA GLN A 78 -10.09 -2.70 9.04
C GLN A 78 -10.43 -1.29 9.56
N TYR A 79 -9.49 -0.61 10.20
CA TYR A 79 -9.64 0.77 10.61
C TYR A 79 -9.76 1.73 9.42
N ASN A 80 -8.96 1.53 8.37
CA ASN A 80 -9.02 2.31 7.13
C ASN A 80 -10.36 2.09 6.39
N SER A 81 -10.90 0.87 6.41
CA SER A 81 -12.22 0.57 5.82
C SER A 81 -13.38 1.16 6.62
N VAL A 82 -13.29 1.20 7.94
CA VAL A 82 -14.33 1.76 8.83
C VAL A 82 -14.29 3.30 8.84
N ASN A 83 -13.11 3.90 8.70
CA ASN A 83 -12.90 5.34 8.54
C ASN A 83 -12.62 5.73 7.07
N SER A 84 -13.41 5.21 6.15
CA SER A 84 -13.35 5.54 4.71
C SER A 84 -13.82 6.98 4.39
N ARG A 85 -13.22 8.01 5.01
CA ARG A 85 -13.34 9.42 4.57
C ARG A 85 -12.04 10.18 4.81
N PRO A 86 -11.24 10.43 3.76
CA PRO A 86 -10.18 11.41 3.79
C PRO A 86 -10.75 12.79 3.40
N ASP A 87 -11.65 13.35 4.20
CA ASP A 87 -12.24 14.68 3.93
C ASP A 87 -11.49 15.84 4.60
N VAL A 88 -10.40 15.58 5.32
CA VAL A 88 -9.58 16.65 5.94
C VAL A 88 -8.81 17.43 4.86
N LEU A 89 -8.38 16.76 3.78
CA LEU A 89 -7.74 17.43 2.64
C LEU A 89 -8.76 18.15 1.76
N LYS A 90 -9.99 17.64 1.68
CA LYS A 90 -11.08 18.26 0.91
C LYS A 90 -11.68 19.48 1.63
N SER A 91 -11.74 19.45 2.97
CA SER A 91 -12.25 20.59 3.76
C SER A 91 -11.29 21.77 3.79
N LEU A 92 -9.98 21.53 3.67
CA LEU A 92 -8.97 22.59 3.60
C LEU A 92 -8.88 23.23 2.20
N TYR A 93 -9.26 22.50 1.14
CA TYR A 93 -9.24 23.01 -0.24
C TYR A 93 -10.57 23.64 -0.70
N SER A 94 -11.69 23.29 -0.06
CA SER A 94 -13.03 23.79 -0.37
C SER A 94 -13.43 25.21 0.14
N PRO A 95 -12.58 26.04 0.79
CA PRO A 95 -12.97 27.43 1.10
C PRO A 95 -12.82 28.41 -0.07
N LEU A 96 -12.16 28.03 -1.17
CA LEU A 96 -11.74 28.99 -2.22
C LEU A 96 -12.38 28.79 -3.60
N GLN A 97 -13.33 27.87 -3.79
CA GLN A 97 -13.90 27.60 -5.12
C GLN A 97 -15.37 28.05 -5.23
N PRO A 98 -15.70 29.01 -6.12
CA PRO A 98 -17.07 29.45 -6.35
C PRO A 98 -17.84 28.49 -7.29
N SER A 99 -19.07 28.20 -6.88
CA SER A 99 -20.28 27.75 -7.62
C SER A 99 -20.15 27.03 -8.97
N SER A 100 -20.67 25.80 -9.05
CA SER A 100 -21.48 25.34 -10.19
C SER A 100 -22.37 24.10 -9.92
N SER A 101 -23.62 24.24 -10.41
CA SER A 101 -24.69 23.29 -10.72
C SER A 101 -25.26 22.37 -9.62
N MET A 102 -26.29 22.95 -8.99
CA MET A 102 -27.44 22.35 -8.33
C MET A 102 -28.28 21.50 -9.32
N GLU A 103 -28.03 20.19 -9.46
CA GLU A 103 -28.93 19.30 -10.25
C GLU A 103 -29.03 17.85 -9.73
N GLY A 104 -28.62 17.57 -8.48
CA GLY A 104 -28.76 16.25 -7.83
C GLY A 104 -29.74 16.23 -6.65
N LEU A 105 -30.50 17.31 -6.51
CA LEU A 105 -31.38 17.64 -5.40
C LEU A 105 -32.67 16.80 -5.47
N ARG A 106 -32.71 15.67 -4.75
CA ARG A 106 -33.94 15.13 -4.13
C ARG A 106 -33.78 13.86 -3.27
N TYR A 107 -32.61 13.21 -3.28
CA TYR A 107 -32.38 12.01 -2.43
C TYR A 107 -31.28 12.19 -1.37
N TYR A 108 -30.60 13.35 -1.36
CA TYR A 108 -29.45 13.63 -0.47
C TYR A 108 -29.71 14.78 0.52
N GLU A 109 -30.96 15.21 0.69
CA GLU A 109 -31.31 16.47 1.37
C GLU A 109 -31.30 16.37 2.91
N GLY A 110 -31.67 15.21 3.47
CA GLY A 110 -31.65 15.01 4.93
C GLY A 110 -30.25 14.91 5.54
N ARG A 111 -29.31 14.26 4.85
CA ARG A 111 -27.92 14.13 5.34
C ARG A 111 -27.11 15.41 5.14
N LEU A 112 -27.46 16.18 4.11
CA LEU A 112 -26.78 17.42 3.76
C LEU A 112 -27.28 18.58 4.63
N SER A 113 -28.57 18.60 5.03
CA SER A 113 -29.05 19.54 6.04
C SER A 113 -28.46 19.27 7.43
N ASP A 114 -28.32 18.00 7.85
CA ASP A 114 -27.65 17.64 9.10
C ASP A 114 -26.15 18.00 9.09
N GLN A 115 -25.51 17.89 7.93
CA GLN A 115 -24.13 18.32 7.77
C GLN A 115 -24.00 19.86 7.76
N GLN A 116 -24.99 20.56 7.20
CA GLN A 116 -25.07 22.02 7.24
C GLN A 116 -25.37 22.55 8.64
N THR A 117 -26.25 21.91 9.41
CA THR A 117 -26.53 22.29 10.81
C THR A 117 -25.34 22.02 11.71
N ALA A 118 -24.64 20.89 11.53
CA ALA A 118 -23.41 20.59 12.24
C ALA A 118 -22.28 21.58 11.92
N LEU A 119 -22.15 22.00 10.67
CA LEU A 119 -21.16 23.00 10.26
C LEU A 119 -21.48 24.39 10.80
N LEU A 120 -22.76 24.81 10.74
CA LEU A 120 -23.21 26.08 11.33
C LEU A 120 -23.00 26.10 12.84
N GLN A 121 -23.26 24.96 13.50
CA GLN A 121 -23.02 24.81 14.92
C GLN A 121 -21.53 24.86 15.25
N TYR A 122 -20.68 24.22 14.45
CA TYR A 122 -19.23 24.32 14.59
C TYR A 122 -18.73 25.76 14.39
N GLN A 123 -19.22 26.47 13.37
CA GLN A 123 -18.85 27.88 13.13
C GLN A 123 -19.31 28.77 14.30
N ARG A 124 -20.51 28.56 14.82
CA ARG A 124 -21.03 29.28 15.99
C ARG A 124 -20.19 29.01 17.24
N GLU A 125 -19.82 27.75 17.49
CA GLU A 125 -18.98 27.35 18.62
C GLU A 125 -17.57 27.92 18.50
N ASN A 126 -16.98 27.96 17.29
CA ASN A 126 -15.67 28.56 17.07
C ASN A 126 -15.69 30.08 17.29
N LEU A 127 -16.75 30.76 16.84
CA LEU A 127 -16.92 32.20 17.09
C LEU A 127 -17.10 32.49 18.58
N HIS A 128 -17.86 31.65 19.29
CA HIS A 128 -18.02 31.78 20.73
C HIS A 128 -16.70 31.59 21.47
N PHE A 129 -15.95 30.54 21.11
CA PHE A 129 -14.62 30.28 21.68
C PHE A 129 -13.64 31.43 21.41
N LEU A 130 -13.60 31.94 20.19
CA LEU A 130 -12.74 33.08 19.85
C LEU A 130 -13.16 34.34 20.61
N SER A 131 -14.46 34.56 20.82
CA SER A 131 -14.97 35.69 21.61
C SER A 131 -14.61 35.58 23.09
N GLU A 132 -14.68 34.38 23.68
CA GLU A 132 -14.24 34.12 25.06
C GLU A 132 -12.74 34.30 25.20
N GLU A 133 -11.97 33.85 24.20
CA GLU A 133 -10.52 34.00 24.21
C GLU A 133 -10.10 35.46 24.06
N ILE A 134 -10.78 36.25 23.21
CA ILE A 134 -10.59 37.70 23.10
C ILE A 134 -10.92 38.39 24.43
N LEU A 135 -12.03 38.04 25.08
CA LEU A 135 -12.41 38.61 26.38
C LEU A 135 -11.39 38.24 27.48
N CYS A 136 -10.90 37.00 27.48
CA CYS A 136 -9.87 36.56 28.41
C CYS A 136 -8.53 37.27 28.16
N LEU A 137 -8.18 37.50 26.90
CA LEU A 137 -7.01 38.29 26.52
C LEU A 137 -7.18 39.76 26.93
N GLN A 138 -8.36 40.36 26.74
CA GLN A 138 -8.67 41.71 27.20
C GLN A 138 -8.60 41.83 28.73
N GLU A 139 -9.08 40.82 29.47
CA GLU A 139 -8.98 40.78 30.93
C GLU A 139 -7.54 40.61 31.41
N LYS A 140 -6.74 39.78 30.73
CA LYS A 140 -5.31 39.67 31.01
C LYS A 140 -4.60 40.99 30.71
N LEU A 141 -4.92 41.62 29.58
CA LEU A 141 -4.36 42.92 29.19
C LEU A 141 -4.70 44.00 30.22
N SER A 142 -5.96 44.08 30.66
CA SER A 142 -6.39 45.07 31.65
C SER A 142 -5.75 44.84 33.02
N LYS A 143 -5.50 43.58 33.41
CA LYS A 143 -4.74 43.23 34.62
C LYS A 143 -3.26 43.64 34.52
N TYR A 144 -2.67 43.56 33.33
CA TYR A 144 -1.32 44.07 33.09
C TYR A 144 -1.29 45.61 33.07
N GLU A 145 -2.28 46.27 32.47
CA GLU A 145 -2.40 47.73 32.41
C GLU A 145 -2.70 48.35 33.79
N GLN A 146 -3.48 47.68 34.64
CA GLN A 146 -3.74 48.10 36.02
C GLN A 146 -2.56 47.83 36.97
N SER A 147 -1.60 46.99 36.56
CA SER A 147 -0.35 46.71 37.28
C SER A 147 0.78 47.69 36.90
N ASP A 148 0.52 48.69 36.05
CA ASP A 148 1.46 49.68 35.50
C ASP A 148 1.84 50.80 36.49
N ASP A 149 2.00 50.46 37.77
CA ASP A 149 2.51 51.39 38.78
C ASP A 149 3.99 51.07 39.05
N GLY A 150 4.88 51.52 38.15
CA GLY A 150 6.32 51.66 38.45
C GLY A 150 7.34 51.02 37.49
N SER A 151 7.43 51.52 36.26
CA SER A 151 8.64 51.83 35.44
C SER A 151 9.83 50.83 35.28
N THR A 152 9.83 49.65 35.90
CA THR A 152 10.95 48.67 35.83
C THR A 152 10.64 47.33 35.13
N PRO A 153 9.40 46.80 35.03
CA PRO A 153 9.13 45.53 34.31
C PRO A 153 8.86 45.68 32.80
N GLN A 154 8.58 46.88 32.29
CA GLN A 154 8.17 47.10 30.89
C GLN A 154 9.32 46.90 29.89
N VAL A 155 10.55 47.24 30.29
CA VAL A 155 11.76 47.06 29.46
C VAL A 155 12.09 45.58 29.30
N ASP A 156 11.99 44.79 30.38
CA ASP A 156 12.28 43.36 30.36
C ASP A 156 11.20 42.59 29.58
N LEU A 157 9.93 43.01 29.67
CA LEU A 157 8.84 42.48 28.85
C LEU A 157 9.04 42.80 27.36
N ALA A 158 9.50 44.01 27.01
CA ALA A 158 9.78 44.38 25.63
C ALA A 158 10.92 43.54 25.04
N HIS A 159 11.96 43.25 25.82
CA HIS A 159 13.05 42.37 25.40
C HIS A 159 12.61 40.91 25.25
N LEU A 160 11.80 40.38 26.18
CA LEU A 160 11.24 39.03 26.07
C LEU A 160 10.29 38.92 24.86
N LEU A 161 9.46 39.94 24.63
CA LEU A 161 8.54 40.00 23.52
C LEU A 161 9.31 40.06 22.19
N ALA A 162 10.35 40.90 22.10
CA ALA A 162 11.24 40.95 20.95
C ALA A 162 11.94 39.60 20.69
N ALA A 163 12.37 38.89 21.74
CA ALA A 163 12.96 37.56 21.62
C ALA A 163 11.96 36.53 21.08
N ARG A 164 10.72 36.52 21.59
CA ARG A 164 9.65 35.65 21.06
C ARG A 164 9.26 35.99 19.63
N ASP A 165 9.23 37.27 19.29
CA ASP A 165 8.95 37.74 17.94
C ASP A 165 10.04 37.30 16.96
N GLN A 166 11.30 37.28 17.41
CA GLN A 166 12.41 36.74 16.64
C GLN A 166 12.31 35.22 16.49
N GLU A 167 11.98 34.48 17.54
CA GLU A 167 11.73 33.02 17.46
C GLU A 167 10.62 32.70 16.45
N LEU A 168 9.51 33.44 16.48
CA LEU A 168 8.41 33.26 15.52
C LEU A 168 8.86 33.53 14.08
N ARG A 169 9.68 34.56 13.84
CA ARG A 169 10.25 34.82 12.51
C ARG A 169 11.15 33.67 12.05
N THR A 170 11.97 33.12 12.95
CA THR A 170 12.84 31.99 12.61
C THR A 170 12.04 30.71 12.32
N LEU A 171 11.06 30.38 13.16
CA LEU A 171 10.17 29.23 12.95
C LEU A 171 9.34 29.37 11.66
N SER A 172 8.91 30.59 11.33
CA SER A 172 8.21 30.87 10.08
C SER A 172 9.12 30.64 8.86
N ALA A 173 10.40 31.03 8.94
CA ALA A 173 11.38 30.75 7.90
C ALA A 173 11.62 29.23 7.73
N GLU A 174 11.76 28.49 8.83
CA GLU A 174 11.89 27.03 8.82
C GLU A 174 10.65 26.34 8.23
N MET A 175 9.45 26.79 8.59
CA MET A 175 8.20 26.28 8.01
C MET A 175 8.17 26.49 6.49
N ASN A 176 8.52 27.69 6.03
CA ASN A 176 8.56 28.01 4.60
C ASN A 176 9.59 27.14 3.86
N GLN A 177 10.76 26.90 4.47
CA GLN A 177 11.77 25.99 3.94
C GLN A 177 11.23 24.56 3.83
N LEU A 178 10.68 24.00 4.91
CA LEU A 178 10.10 22.65 4.90
C LEU A 178 8.94 22.52 3.90
N GLN A 179 8.13 23.56 3.75
CA GLN A 179 7.06 23.58 2.75
C GLN A 179 7.61 23.55 1.32
N SER A 180 8.74 24.23 1.06
CA SER A 180 9.42 24.18 -0.23
C SER A 180 10.04 22.80 -0.51
N GLU A 181 10.65 22.16 0.50
CA GLU A 181 11.19 20.81 0.41
C GLU A 181 10.08 19.77 0.18
N LEU A 182 8.94 19.90 0.87
CA LEU A 182 7.77 19.05 0.65
C LEU A 182 7.22 19.20 -0.77
N ARG A 183 7.21 20.43 -1.30
CA ARG A 183 6.80 20.69 -2.69
C ARG A 183 7.75 20.01 -3.68
N LEU A 184 9.06 20.08 -3.43
CA LEU A 184 10.08 19.41 -4.25
C LEU A 184 9.94 17.88 -4.16
N ALA A 185 9.76 17.32 -2.97
CA ALA A 185 9.54 15.89 -2.79
C ALA A 185 8.29 15.41 -3.55
N ARG A 186 7.20 16.19 -3.52
CA ARG A 186 5.99 15.90 -4.30
C ARG A 186 6.24 15.94 -5.81
N SER A 187 7.01 16.90 -6.32
CA SER A 187 7.35 16.93 -7.75
C SER A 187 8.19 15.74 -8.17
N LEU A 188 9.16 15.32 -7.33
CA LEU A 188 9.96 14.13 -7.59
C LEU A 188 9.11 12.85 -7.58
N ILE A 189 8.17 12.72 -6.65
CA ILE A 189 7.23 11.59 -6.63
C ILE A 189 6.42 11.55 -7.94
N ALA A 190 5.87 12.68 -8.37
CA ALA A 190 5.10 12.75 -9.61
C ALA A 190 5.94 12.39 -10.86
N GLU A 191 7.20 12.83 -10.92
CA GLU A 191 8.12 12.45 -11.98
C GLU A 191 8.44 10.95 -11.95
N ARG A 192 8.66 10.39 -10.76
CA ARG A 192 8.91 8.96 -10.59
C ARG A 192 7.71 8.12 -10.99
N ASP A 193 6.50 8.56 -10.68
CA ASP A 193 5.26 7.90 -11.08
C ASP A 193 5.08 7.94 -12.61
N ALA A 194 5.40 9.07 -13.25
CA ALA A 194 5.35 9.18 -14.71
C ALA A 194 6.35 8.23 -15.40
N GLU A 195 7.56 8.08 -14.84
CA GLU A 195 8.56 7.13 -15.33
C GLU A 195 8.08 5.68 -15.16
N VAL A 196 7.51 5.34 -13.99
CA VAL A 196 6.96 4.00 -13.73
C VAL A 196 5.84 3.69 -14.72
N GLN A 197 4.94 4.64 -14.98
CA GLN A 197 3.90 4.47 -15.99
C GLN A 197 4.48 4.25 -17.39
N ARG A 198 5.53 4.99 -17.77
CA ARG A 198 6.20 4.80 -19.06
C ARG A 198 6.81 3.40 -19.15
N VAL A 199 7.57 2.97 -18.16
CA VAL A 199 8.16 1.62 -18.12
C VAL A 199 7.09 0.54 -18.19
N ASN A 200 6.01 0.67 -17.42
CA ASN A 200 4.88 -0.27 -17.47
C ASN A 200 4.24 -0.33 -18.86
N SER A 201 4.05 0.82 -19.53
CA SER A 201 3.52 0.84 -20.89
C SER A 201 4.43 0.13 -21.89
N THR A 202 5.76 0.34 -21.80
CA THR A 202 6.72 -0.36 -22.67
C THR A 202 6.80 -1.85 -22.36
N ASN A 203 6.69 -2.24 -21.09
CA ASN A 203 6.69 -3.65 -20.69
C ASN A 203 5.44 -4.38 -21.21
N ASN A 204 4.27 -3.75 -21.10
CA ASN A 204 3.04 -4.31 -21.68
C ASN A 204 3.18 -4.54 -23.19
N GLN A 205 3.78 -3.60 -23.93
CA GLN A 205 4.06 -3.79 -25.36
C GLN A 205 4.99 -5.00 -25.62
N TYR A 206 6.04 -5.18 -24.81
CA TYR A 206 6.91 -6.34 -24.93
C TYR A 206 6.19 -7.66 -24.60
N ILE A 207 5.28 -7.65 -23.61
CA ILE A 207 4.47 -8.82 -23.27
C ILE A 207 3.56 -9.19 -24.45
N GLU A 208 2.87 -8.21 -25.03
CA GLU A 208 2.00 -8.41 -26.20
C GLU A 208 2.76 -8.97 -27.41
N GLU A 209 3.92 -8.39 -27.74
CA GLU A 209 4.78 -8.90 -28.81
C GLU A 209 5.33 -10.30 -28.49
N ASN A 210 5.64 -10.59 -27.23
CA ASN A 210 6.08 -11.93 -26.83
C ASN A 210 4.96 -12.97 -27.01
N GLU A 211 3.73 -12.64 -26.62
CA GLU A 211 2.56 -13.48 -26.85
C GLU A 211 2.31 -13.70 -28.35
N ARG A 212 2.42 -12.63 -29.15
CA ARG A 212 2.33 -12.71 -30.61
C ARG A 212 3.37 -13.65 -31.21
N LEU A 213 4.64 -13.54 -30.78
CA LEU A 213 5.71 -14.42 -31.24
C LEU A 213 5.48 -15.88 -30.82
N ARG A 214 4.95 -16.13 -29.62
CA ARG A 214 4.56 -17.48 -29.19
C ARG A 214 3.43 -18.06 -30.03
N ALA A 215 2.43 -17.24 -30.40
CA ALA A 215 1.36 -17.66 -31.29
C ALA A 215 1.88 -18.01 -32.69
N ILE A 216 2.79 -17.19 -33.24
CA ILE A 216 3.45 -17.50 -34.50
C ILE A 216 4.22 -18.82 -34.39
N LEU A 217 5.00 -19.01 -33.32
CA LEU A 217 5.76 -20.23 -33.10
C LEU A 217 4.86 -21.47 -33.00
N SER A 218 3.72 -21.38 -32.33
CA SER A 218 2.76 -22.48 -32.23
C SER A 218 2.11 -22.80 -33.59
N GLU A 219 1.82 -21.79 -34.41
CA GLU A 219 1.36 -21.98 -35.79
C GLU A 219 2.41 -22.69 -36.65
N TRP A 220 3.68 -22.26 -36.60
CA TRP A 220 4.78 -22.91 -37.32
C TRP A 220 4.97 -24.35 -36.85
N SER A 221 4.89 -24.61 -35.55
CA SER A 221 4.95 -25.96 -35.00
C SER A 221 3.80 -26.83 -35.48
N MET A 222 2.57 -26.30 -35.56
CA MET A 222 1.43 -27.04 -36.09
C MET A 222 1.59 -27.33 -37.59
N ARG A 223 2.05 -26.35 -38.37
CA ARG A 223 2.33 -26.54 -39.80
C ARG A 223 3.42 -27.59 -40.03
N ALA A 224 4.49 -27.56 -39.24
CA ALA A 224 5.55 -28.56 -39.30
C ALA A 224 5.04 -29.97 -38.99
N ALA A 225 4.25 -30.14 -37.91
CA ALA A 225 3.65 -31.43 -37.56
C ALA A 225 2.68 -31.95 -38.63
N ASN A 226 1.93 -31.07 -39.31
CA ASN A 226 1.08 -31.46 -40.43
C ASN A 226 1.88 -31.93 -41.64
N LEU A 227 3.01 -31.26 -41.94
CA LEU A 227 3.91 -31.68 -43.01
C LEU A 227 4.59 -33.02 -42.72
N GLU A 228 4.99 -33.27 -41.47
CA GLU A 228 5.55 -34.56 -41.06
C GLU A 228 4.55 -35.69 -41.26
N ARG A 229 3.29 -35.51 -40.82
CA ARG A 229 2.24 -36.51 -41.06
C ARG A 229 1.96 -36.73 -42.55
N ALA A 230 1.91 -35.67 -43.35
CA ALA A 230 1.71 -35.81 -44.80
C ALA A 230 2.87 -36.58 -45.46
N LEU A 231 4.10 -36.32 -45.01
CA LEU A 231 5.29 -37.00 -45.50
C LEU A 231 5.31 -38.49 -45.09
N GLU A 232 4.87 -38.82 -43.88
CA GLU A 232 4.69 -40.21 -43.44
C GLU A 232 3.65 -40.94 -44.29
N VAL A 233 2.52 -40.31 -44.60
CA VAL A 233 1.48 -40.90 -45.47
C VAL A 233 2.03 -41.16 -46.88
N GLU A 234 2.75 -40.21 -47.47
CA GLU A 234 3.43 -40.38 -48.77
C GLU A 234 4.43 -41.54 -48.73
N ARG A 235 5.25 -41.65 -47.67
CA ARG A 235 6.18 -42.77 -47.50
C ARG A 235 5.47 -44.12 -47.42
N MET A 236 4.36 -44.20 -46.68
CA MET A 236 3.57 -45.43 -46.56
C MET A 236 2.98 -45.83 -47.92
N SER A 237 2.34 -44.89 -48.61
CA SER A 237 1.79 -45.08 -49.97
C SER A 237 2.86 -45.55 -50.97
N ASN A 238 4.04 -44.92 -50.97
CA ASN A 238 5.15 -45.31 -51.85
C ASN A 238 5.63 -46.74 -51.54
N SER A 239 5.70 -47.13 -50.26
CA SER A 239 6.07 -48.49 -49.87
C SER A 239 5.04 -49.54 -50.30
N GLU A 240 3.75 -49.20 -50.33
CA GLU A 240 2.66 -50.07 -50.81
C GLU A 240 2.74 -50.24 -52.33
N LEU A 241 2.92 -49.14 -53.07
CA LEU A 241 3.12 -49.18 -54.52
C LEU A 241 4.35 -50.02 -54.90
N GLN A 242 5.46 -49.91 -54.16
CA GLN A 242 6.64 -50.76 -54.39
C GLN A 242 6.34 -52.24 -54.18
N LYS A 243 5.55 -52.60 -53.17
CA LYS A 243 5.12 -53.99 -52.92
C LYS A 243 4.21 -54.51 -54.04
N GLU A 244 3.24 -53.70 -54.48
CA GLU A 244 2.36 -54.01 -55.61
C GLU A 244 3.19 -54.28 -56.88
N VAL A 245 4.08 -53.36 -57.26
CA VAL A 245 4.96 -53.50 -58.43
C VAL A 245 5.83 -54.75 -58.34
N ALA A 246 6.43 -55.02 -57.17
CA ALA A 246 7.22 -56.23 -56.95
C ALA A 246 6.37 -57.51 -57.08
N SER A 247 5.12 -57.48 -56.62
CA SER A 247 4.19 -58.61 -56.74
C SER A 247 3.76 -58.85 -58.18
N THR A 248 3.46 -57.79 -58.95
CA THR A 248 3.10 -57.86 -60.37
C THR A 248 4.27 -58.40 -61.18
N ARG A 249 5.49 -57.90 -60.94
CA ARG A 249 6.70 -58.40 -61.58
C ARG A 249 6.94 -59.88 -61.27
N ARG A 250 6.71 -60.32 -60.03
CA ARG A 250 6.82 -61.73 -59.64
C ARG A 250 5.80 -62.61 -60.36
N LYS A 251 4.53 -62.17 -60.47
CA LYS A 251 3.48 -62.89 -61.21
C LYS A 251 3.83 -63.05 -62.69
N GLN A 252 4.29 -61.97 -63.35
CA GLN A 252 4.73 -62.01 -64.75
C GLN A 252 5.90 -63.00 -64.96
N MET A 253 6.85 -63.03 -64.03
CA MET A 253 7.97 -63.97 -64.08
C MET A 253 7.50 -65.43 -63.90
N LEU A 254 6.48 -65.67 -63.08
CA LEU A 254 5.91 -67.02 -62.90
C LEU A 254 5.13 -67.47 -64.16
N GLU A 255 4.32 -66.59 -64.75
CA GLU A 255 3.57 -66.87 -65.98
C GLU A 255 4.49 -67.15 -67.17
N THR A 256 5.59 -66.42 -67.32
CA THR A 256 6.61 -66.69 -68.34
C THR A 256 7.31 -68.03 -68.12
N THR A 257 7.64 -68.42 -66.88
CA THR A 257 8.21 -69.75 -66.61
C THR A 257 7.23 -70.91 -66.82
N THR A 258 5.93 -70.68 -66.63
CA THR A 258 4.90 -71.73 -66.82
C THR A 258 4.53 -71.90 -68.30
N SER A 259 4.68 -70.84 -69.11
CA SER A 259 4.54 -70.89 -70.57
C SER A 259 5.68 -71.62 -71.28
N GLU A 260 6.80 -71.89 -70.62
CA GLU A 260 7.99 -72.53 -71.21
C GLU A 260 8.15 -74.03 -70.84
N GLN A 261 7.21 -74.62 -70.10
CA GLN A 261 7.18 -76.07 -69.87
C GLN A 261 6.16 -76.77 -70.79
N PRO A 262 6.60 -77.69 -71.69
CA PRO A 262 5.73 -78.49 -72.56
C PRO A 262 4.97 -79.61 -71.84
#